data_AF-A0A562YHF0-F1
#
_entry.id   AF-A0A562YHF0-F1
#
_cell.length_a   1.000
_cell.length_b   1.000
_cell.length_c   1.000
_cell.angle_alpha   90.00
_cell.angle_beta   90.00
_cell.angle_gamma   90.00
#
_symmetry.space_group_name_H-M   'P 1'
#
loop_
_entity.id
_entity.type
_entity.pdbx_description
1 polymer ?
#
loop_
_entity_poly.entity_id
_entity_poly.type
_entity_poly.pdbx_seq_one_letter_code
_entity_poly.pdbx_strand_id
1 'polypeptide(L)' 'MVKRLYNNPEEVTTESFKNTVKNSFEWTNAKREDIFVMSFYAWLKSKMTKTPIYKTTLDVIKDN' A
#
# COMPACT_ATOMS: atom_id res chain seq x y z
N MET A 1 -0.46 7.78 -9.12
CA MET A 1 0.27 7.36 -7.90
C MET A 1 1.64 6.77 -8.22
N VAL A 2 1.74 5.72 -9.06
CA VAL A 2 3.02 5.08 -9.45
C VAL A 2 4.00 6.05 -10.11
N LYS A 3 3.56 6.92 -11.01
CA LYS A 3 4.40 7.96 -11.64
C LYS A 3 5.06 8.91 -10.62
N ARG A 4 4.35 9.23 -9.53
CA ARG A 4 4.84 10.12 -8.48
C ARG A 4 5.90 9.43 -7.62
N LEU A 5 5.69 8.14 -7.32
CA LEU A 5 6.70 7.28 -6.67
C LEU A 5 7.97 7.14 -7.52
N TYR A 6 7.80 6.93 -8.83
CA TYR A 6 8.92 6.77 -9.76
C TYR A 6 9.78 8.03 -9.86
N ASN A 7 9.12 9.19 -9.91
CA ASN A 7 9.81 10.48 -10.01
C ASN A 7 10.46 10.89 -8.68
N ASN A 8 9.77 10.70 -7.55
CA ASN A 8 10.20 11.19 -6.25
C ASN A 8 10.12 10.04 -5.20
N PRO A 9 11.07 9.08 -5.23
CA PRO A 9 11.03 7.91 -4.35
C PRO A 9 11.15 8.26 -2.86
N GLU A 10 11.73 9.40 -2.50
CA GLU A 10 11.86 9.84 -1.10
C GLU A 10 10.53 10.33 -0.49
N GLU A 11 9.58 10.76 -1.32
CA GLU A 11 8.26 11.17 -0.84
C GLU A 11 7.45 9.99 -0.29
N VAL A 12 7.79 8.75 -0.65
CA VAL A 12 7.03 7.54 -0.27
C VAL A 12 6.98 7.32 1.25
N THR A 13 7.98 7.81 1.98
CA THR A 13 8.04 7.67 3.44
C THR A 13 7.32 8.78 4.19
N THR A 14 6.89 9.84 3.49
CA THR A 14 6.25 11.02 4.10
C THR A 14 4.81 10.74 4.51
N GLU A 15 4.39 11.31 5.64
CA GLU A 15 3.02 11.16 6.17
C GLU A 15 1.94 11.56 5.15
N SER A 16 2.22 12.61 4.36
CA SER A 16 1.33 13.10 3.30
C SER A 16 1.08 12.06 2.21
N PHE A 17 2.14 11.38 1.76
CA PHE A 17 2.01 10.29 0.80
C PHE A 17 1.25 9.11 1.42
N LYS A 18 1.55 8.75 2.67
CA LYS A 18 0.82 7.67 3.38
C LYS A 18 -0.68 7.95 3.49
N ASN A 19 -1.06 9.18 3.81
CA ASN A 19 -2.46 9.59 3.94
C ASN A 19 -3.16 9.59 2.59
N THR A 20 -2.49 10.08 1.53
CA THR A 20 -3.03 10.04 0.16
C THR A 20 -3.33 8.60 -0.27
N VAL A 21 -2.43 7.67 0.04
CA VAL A 21 -2.59 6.24 -0.25
C VAL A 21 -3.76 5.68 0.53
N LYS A 22 -3.79 5.82 1.86
CA LYS A 22 -4.86 5.29 2.70
C LYS A 22 -6.25 5.81 2.30
N ASN A 23 -6.34 7.07 1.90
CA ASN A 23 -7.59 7.70 1.49
C ASN A 23 -8.01 7.38 0.04
N SER A 24 -7.10 6.84 -0.77
CA SER A 24 -7.41 6.41 -2.15
C SER A 24 -8.03 5.03 -2.25
N PHE A 25 -7.97 4.24 -1.17
CA PHE A 25 -8.66 2.96 -1.08
C PHE A 25 -9.98 3.18 -0.36
N GLU A 26 -11.10 2.92 -1.05
CA GLU A 26 -12.40 2.79 -0.39
C GLU A 26 -12.45 1.43 0.29
N TRP A 27 -12.18 1.40 1.60
CA TRP A 27 -12.16 0.20 2.45
C TRP A 27 -13.55 -0.43 2.64
N THR A 28 -14.23 -0.76 1.55
CA THR A 28 -15.60 -1.30 1.51
C THR A 28 -15.57 -2.83 1.63
N ASN A 29 -15.54 -3.31 2.87
CA ASN A 29 -15.82 -4.69 3.28
C ASN A 29 -15.05 -5.80 2.53
N ALA A 30 -14.07 -6.41 3.22
CA ALA A 30 -13.03 -7.36 2.77
C ALA A 30 -13.43 -8.56 1.89
N LYS A 31 -14.71 -8.79 1.57
CA LYS A 31 -15.16 -9.87 0.68
C LYS A 31 -14.96 -9.57 -0.81
N ARG A 32 -14.54 -8.37 -1.19
CA ARG A 32 -14.51 -7.93 -2.59
C ARG A 32 -13.28 -7.12 -3.02
N GLU A 33 -12.17 -7.17 -2.29
CA GLU A 33 -10.91 -6.69 -2.88
C GLU A 33 -10.30 -7.79 -3.74
N ASP A 34 -10.06 -7.48 -5.02
CA ASP A 34 -9.29 -8.32 -5.93
C ASP A 34 -7.90 -8.57 -5.33
N ILE A 35 -7.40 -9.80 -5.42
CA ILE A 35 -6.04 -10.16 -5.01
C ILE A 35 -4.99 -9.21 -5.61
N PHE A 36 -5.28 -8.62 -6.77
CA PHE A 36 -4.49 -7.57 -7.39
C PHE A 36 -4.43 -6.29 -6.55
N VAL A 37 -5.55 -5.81 -6.02
CA VAL A 37 -5.64 -4.61 -5.17
C VAL A 37 -4.88 -4.83 -3.87
N MET A 38 -5.07 -5.99 -3.24
CA MET A 38 -4.36 -6.36 -2.01
C MET A 38 -2.85 -6.45 -2.24
N SER A 39 -2.44 -7.08 -3.35
CA SER A 39 -1.02 -7.21 -3.71
C SER A 39 -0.39 -5.85 -4.01
N PHE A 40 -1.12 -4.96 -4.68
CA PHE A 40 -0.67 -3.61 -5.00
C PHE A 40 -0.55 -2.75 -3.73
N TYR A 41 -1.52 -2.82 -2.83
CA TYR A 41 -1.47 -2.15 -1.54
C TYR A 41 -0.29 -2.65 -0.69
N ALA A 42 -0.13 -3.97 -0.58
CA ALA A 42 0.98 -4.58 0.16
C ALA A 42 2.35 -4.18 -0.39
N TRP A 43 2.51 -4.14 -1.72
CA TRP A 43 3.72 -3.62 -2.36
C TRP A 43 3.97 -2.16 -1.99
N LEU A 44 2.93 -1.31 -2.06
CA LEU A 44 3.08 0.10 -1.75
C LEU A 44 3.45 0.31 -0.27
N LYS A 45 2.75 -0.38 0.63
CA LYS A 45 3.03 -0.38 2.08
C LYS A 45 4.46 -0.82 2.35
N SER A 46 4.96 -1.87 1.69
CA SER A 46 6.32 -2.36 1.89
C SER A 46 7.40 -1.34 1.48
N LYS A 47 7.14 -0.52 0.45
CA LYS A 47 8.03 0.59 0.07
C LYS A 47 7.99 1.74 1.09
N MET A 48 6.81 2.06 1.61
CA MET A 48 6.61 3.14 2.60
C MET A 48 7.23 2.80 3.96
N THR A 49 7.19 1.53 4.38
CA THR A 49 7.68 1.07 5.69
C THR A 49 9.07 0.45 5.64
N LYS A 50 9.67 0.32 4.45
CA LYS A 50 10.95 -0.36 4.23
C LYS A 50 10.98 -1.79 4.81
N THR A 51 9.85 -2.49 4.76
CA THR A 51 9.72 -3.87 5.23
C THR A 51 9.72 -4.85 4.04
N PRO A 52 10.11 -6.12 4.25
CA PRO A 52 10.02 -7.13 3.20
C PRO A 52 8.59 -7.29 2.70
N ILE A 53 8.39 -7.24 1.38
CA ILE A 53 7.06 -7.32 0.75
C ILE A 53 6.29 -8.55 1.19
N TYR A 54 6.94 -9.71 1.29
CA TYR A 54 6.32 -10.96 1.72
C TYR A 54 5.66 -10.83 3.10
N LYS A 55 6.39 -10.25 4.07
CA LYS A 55 5.88 -10.02 5.42
C LYS A 55 4.71 -9.03 5.39
N THR A 56 4.87 -7.92 4.67
CA THR A 56 3.82 -6.91 4.53
C THR A 56 2.55 -7.46 3.88
N THR A 57 2.67 -8.32 2.86
CA THR A 57 1.53 -8.96 2.20
C THR A 57 0.81 -9.91 3.14
N LEU A 58 1.53 -10.71 3.93
CA LEU A 58 0.92 -11.56 4.96
C LEU A 58 0.18 -10.74 6.01
N ASP A 59 0.76 -9.63 6.45
CA ASP A 59 0.12 -8.73 7.43
C ASP A 59 -1.16 -8.11 6.83
N VAL A 60 -1.13 -7.68 5.56
CA VAL A 60 -2.31 -7.15 4.84
C VAL A 60 -3.41 -8.21 4.69
N ILE A 61 -3.07 -9.47 4.45
CA ILE A 61 -4.05 -10.56 4.31
C ILE A 61 -4.62 -10.98 5.67
N LYS A 62 -3.83 -10.87 6.76
CA LYS A 62 -4.23 -11.30 8.12
C LYS A 62 -4.97 -10.23 8.94
N ASP A 63 -4.69 -8.95 8.70
CA ASP A 63 -5.39 -7.81 9.34
C ASP A 63 -6.80 -7.59 8.74
N ASN A 64 -7.13 -8.29 7.64
CA ASN A 64 -8.45 -8.32 6.98
C ASN A 64 -9.17 -9.65 7.22
#